data_AF-A0A4R5J1M8-F1
#
_entry.id   AF-A0A4R5J1M8-F1
#
_cell.length_a   1.000
_cell.length_b   1.000
_cell.length_c   1.000
_cell.angle_alpha   90.00
_cell.angle_beta   90.00
_cell.angle_gamma   90.00
#
_symmetry.space_group_name_H-M   'P 1'
#
loop_
_entity.id
_entity.type
_entity.pdbx_description
1 polymer ?
#
loop_
_entity_poly.entity_id
_entity_poly.type
_entity_poly.pdbx_seq_one_letter_code
_entity_poly.pdbx_strand_id
1 'polypeptide(L)'
;MSRGRHATPVKLAKKERQELLSLIERKTAAQRDVMRARIALWAHEGHSNTVIARELGVSVQTVCLWRKRIAEQGAQGIREGERSGRPPRITHEARLQLVALACETQEPEGRVTPTLDEIVARAVERGVVGQISRSQVQRILQAGDVRPHRVQQWLHSPDPSFREKVNGICKLYRKAPRNAVVLSIDEKTGIQAVERKHPGREPAPGRLRRREFEYIRHGTQALIAALDVHTGQVLAECRDRRTQEDLVAFMERVASAYPGKQVHVVWDNLNTHCAQAVWQAFNARHDGRFHFHFTPLHASWVNQIELWFAHYTRRVLRHASHTSTAHLRERTEQFVRAHNQAARPFKWSFRGYPLQTGAS
;
A
#
# COMPACT_ATOMS: atom_id res chain seq x y z
N MET A 1 -29.07 58.75 40.00
CA MET A 1 -28.12 58.41 38.91
C MET A 1 -27.36 57.15 39.30
N SER A 2 -27.75 56.00 38.76
CA SER A 2 -27.04 54.73 39.00
C SER A 2 -26.05 54.51 37.86
N ARG A 3 -24.76 54.81 38.10
CA ARG A 3 -23.65 54.52 37.19
C ARG A 3 -23.38 53.01 37.19
N GLY A 4 -24.24 52.24 36.52
CA GLY A 4 -23.92 50.87 36.14
C GLY A 4 -22.84 50.87 35.05
N ARG A 5 -21.90 49.93 35.09
CA ARG A 5 -20.91 49.73 34.01
C ARG A 5 -21.64 49.63 32.66
N HIS A 6 -21.42 50.60 31.77
CA HIS A 6 -21.96 50.54 30.41
C HIS A 6 -21.42 49.31 29.68
N ALA A 7 -22.30 48.57 29.02
CA ALA A 7 -21.92 47.36 28.32
C ALA A 7 -21.12 47.70 27.05
N THR A 8 -19.99 47.02 26.83
CA THR A 8 -19.10 47.28 25.69
C THR A 8 -19.87 47.24 24.37
N PRO A 9 -19.83 48.28 23.53
CA PRO A 9 -20.52 48.26 22.25
C PRO A 9 -19.88 47.21 21.34
N VAL A 10 -20.71 46.35 20.75
CA VAL A 10 -20.29 45.36 19.75
C VAL A 10 -20.75 45.87 18.39
N LYS A 11 -19.83 45.98 17.44
CA LYS A 11 -20.14 46.36 16.05
C LYS A 11 -19.65 45.27 15.11
N LEU A 12 -20.58 44.51 14.57
CA LEU A 12 -20.32 43.43 13.62
C LEU A 12 -20.60 43.92 12.19
N ALA A 13 -19.69 43.62 11.28
CA ALA A 13 -19.87 43.88 9.85
C ALA A 13 -21.05 43.05 9.29
N LYS A 14 -21.63 43.48 8.16
CA LYS A 14 -22.74 42.76 7.51
C LYS A 14 -22.40 41.29 7.25
N LYS A 15 -21.18 41.01 6.80
CA LYS A 15 -20.66 39.66 6.54
C LYS A 15 -20.61 38.81 7.82
N GLU A 16 -20.07 39.35 8.90
CA GLU A 16 -19.98 38.67 10.20
C GLU A 16 -21.36 38.32 10.77
N ARG A 17 -22.34 39.21 10.62
CA ARG A 17 -23.73 38.94 11.04
C ARG A 17 -24.36 37.81 10.24
N GLN A 18 -24.15 37.79 8.92
CA GLN A 18 -24.63 36.70 8.06
C GLN A 18 -23.99 35.37 8.44
N GLU A 19 -22.69 35.35 8.75
CA GLU A 19 -21.99 34.15 9.22
C GLU A 19 -22.61 33.62 10.54
N LEU A 20 -22.89 34.50 11.51
CA LEU A 20 -23.49 34.11 12.79
C LEU A 20 -24.95 33.62 12.63
N LEU A 21 -25.75 34.26 11.78
CA LEU A 21 -27.10 33.80 11.46
C LEU A 21 -27.08 32.41 10.82
N SER A 22 -26.19 32.20 9.84
CA SER A 22 -26.02 30.88 9.20
C SER A 22 -25.59 29.78 10.18
N LEU A 23 -24.83 30.14 11.22
CA LEU A 23 -24.42 29.22 12.28
C LEU A 23 -25.60 28.82 13.18
N ILE A 24 -26.52 29.75 13.46
CA ILE A 24 -27.71 29.50 14.30
C ILE A 24 -28.70 28.57 13.58
N GLU A 25 -28.84 28.72 12.26
CA GLU A 25 -29.76 27.90 11.44
C GLU A 25 -29.24 26.49 11.14
N ARG A 26 -27.93 26.27 11.34
CA ARG A 26 -27.29 24.98 11.04
C ARG A 26 -27.71 23.91 12.05
N LYS A 27 -28.47 22.91 11.57
CA LYS A 27 -28.97 21.77 12.38
C LYS A 27 -27.89 20.95 13.10
N THR A 28 -26.64 21.01 12.65
CA THR A 28 -25.50 20.26 13.21
C THR A 28 -24.57 21.12 14.06
N ALA A 29 -24.84 22.42 14.24
CA ALA A 29 -24.00 23.29 15.05
C ALA A 29 -24.09 22.92 16.54
N ALA A 30 -22.95 22.98 17.24
CA ALA A 30 -22.93 22.76 18.67
C ALA A 30 -23.74 23.86 19.39
N GLN A 31 -24.64 23.47 20.29
CA GLN A 31 -25.52 24.41 21.01
C GLN A 31 -24.76 25.54 21.71
N ARG A 32 -23.55 25.26 22.21
CA ARG A 32 -22.67 26.27 22.81
C ARG A 32 -22.28 27.39 21.84
N ASP A 33 -22.05 27.07 20.57
CA ASP A 33 -21.63 28.04 19.56
C ASP A 33 -22.83 28.84 19.05
N VAL A 34 -24.00 28.19 18.95
CA VAL A 34 -25.29 28.85 18.67
C VAL A 34 -25.64 29.86 19.75
N MET A 35 -25.51 29.49 21.03
CA MET A 35 -25.70 30.37 22.17
C MET A 35 -24.77 31.58 22.12
N ARG A 36 -23.48 31.38 21.83
CA ARG A 36 -22.51 32.49 21.70
C ARG A 36 -22.80 33.38 20.49
N ALA A 37 -23.27 32.83 19.38
CA ALA A 37 -23.70 33.59 18.22
C ALA A 37 -24.94 34.45 18.51
N ARG A 38 -25.89 33.94 19.29
CA ARG A 38 -27.05 34.72 19.77
C ARG A 38 -26.62 35.87 20.66
N ILE A 39 -25.68 35.63 21.59
CA ILE A 39 -25.07 36.71 22.40
C ILE A 39 -24.44 37.78 21.50
N ALA A 40 -23.72 37.38 20.45
CA ALA A 40 -23.05 38.31 19.52
C ALA A 40 -24.05 39.20 18.76
N LEU A 41 -25.11 38.61 18.20
CA LEU A 41 -26.15 39.35 17.47
C LEU A 41 -26.92 40.30 18.39
N TRP A 42 -27.33 39.84 19.57
CA TRP A 42 -28.04 40.68 20.53
C TRP A 42 -27.16 41.80 21.09
N ALA A 43 -25.87 41.54 21.30
CA ALA A 43 -24.93 42.58 21.72
C ALA A 43 -24.70 43.62 20.61
N HIS A 44 -24.72 43.21 19.33
CA HIS A 44 -24.67 44.10 18.17
C HIS A 44 -25.91 44.98 18.03
N GLU A 45 -27.09 44.44 18.37
CA GLU A 45 -28.36 45.17 18.41
C GLU A 45 -28.48 46.16 19.58
N GLY A 46 -27.51 46.17 20.50
CA GLY A 46 -27.44 47.14 21.59
C GLY A 46 -28.13 46.70 22.88
N HIS A 47 -28.61 45.46 22.97
CA HIS A 47 -29.24 44.93 24.19
C HIS A 47 -28.27 44.93 25.38
N SER A 48 -28.79 45.10 26.59
CA SER A 48 -28.00 45.08 27.82
C SER A 48 -27.63 43.64 28.22
N ASN A 49 -26.53 43.48 28.97
CA ASN A 49 -26.08 42.13 29.38
C ASN A 49 -27.12 41.38 30.22
N THR A 50 -27.95 42.09 30.99
CA THR A 50 -29.02 41.50 31.81
C THR A 50 -30.19 41.00 30.98
N VAL A 51 -30.54 41.72 29.90
CA VAL A 51 -31.59 41.30 28.96
C VAL A 51 -31.13 40.06 28.19
N ILE A 52 -29.92 40.09 27.64
CA ILE A 52 -29.34 38.95 26.89
C ILE A 52 -29.25 37.71 27.78
N ALA A 53 -28.81 37.87 29.03
CA ALA A 53 -28.69 36.77 29.98
C ALA A 53 -30.03 36.09 30.29
N ARG A 54 -31.07 36.91 30.50
CA ARG A 54 -32.43 36.43 30.78
C ARG A 54 -33.01 35.66 29.59
N GLU A 55 -32.91 36.22 28.39
CA GLU A 55 -33.49 35.60 27.20
C GLU A 55 -32.80 34.28 26.85
N LEU A 56 -31.48 34.23 26.96
CA LEU A 56 -30.70 33.05 26.59
C LEU A 56 -30.54 32.04 27.72
N GLY A 57 -31.10 32.31 28.91
CA GLY A 57 -31.02 31.42 30.08
C GLY A 57 -29.59 31.20 30.58
N VAL A 58 -28.72 32.20 30.48
CA VAL A 58 -27.30 32.12 30.89
C VAL A 58 -26.95 33.16 31.97
N SER A 59 -25.82 32.98 32.65
CA SER A 59 -25.37 33.97 33.63
C SER A 59 -24.96 35.30 32.95
N VAL A 60 -25.16 36.42 33.63
CA VAL A 60 -24.68 37.74 33.19
C VAL A 60 -23.15 37.74 33.00
N GLN A 61 -22.42 36.98 33.82
CA GLN A 61 -20.96 36.83 33.69
C GLN A 61 -20.57 36.16 32.36
N THR A 62 -21.31 35.15 31.92
CA THR A 62 -21.12 34.49 30.63
C THR A 62 -21.34 35.48 29.48
N VAL A 63 -22.39 36.30 29.54
CA VAL A 63 -22.64 37.35 28.53
C VAL A 63 -21.52 38.39 28.53
N CYS A 64 -21.08 38.86 29.69
CA CYS A 64 -19.96 39.81 29.81
C CYS A 64 -18.67 39.25 29.19
N LEU A 65 -18.33 37.98 29.46
CA LEU A 65 -17.15 37.31 28.92
C LEU A 65 -17.17 37.30 27.39
N TRP A 66 -18.25 36.78 26.80
CA TRP A 66 -18.34 36.65 25.35
C TRP A 66 -18.47 38.00 24.68
N ARG A 67 -19.27 38.93 25.21
CA ARG A 67 -19.40 40.28 24.68
C ARG A 67 -18.06 41.01 24.61
N LYS A 68 -17.20 40.87 25.63
CA LYS A 68 -15.85 41.42 25.61
C LYS A 68 -15.02 40.82 24.48
N ARG A 69 -14.99 39.49 24.35
CA ARG A 69 -14.23 38.81 23.29
C ARG A 69 -14.73 39.16 21.88
N ILE A 70 -16.04 39.27 21.71
CA ILE A 70 -16.67 39.62 20.43
C ILE A 70 -16.39 41.09 20.08
N ALA A 71 -16.35 42.00 21.07
CA ALA A 71 -15.95 43.38 20.83
C ALA A 71 -14.47 43.50 20.40
N GLU A 72 -13.60 42.62 20.89
CA GLU A 72 -12.17 42.61 20.56
C GLU A 72 -11.84 41.86 19.26
N GLN A 73 -12.58 40.78 18.95
CA GLN A 73 -12.21 39.80 17.90
C GLN A 73 -13.30 39.60 16.82
N GLY A 74 -14.37 40.39 16.85
CA GLY A 74 -15.50 40.27 15.92
C GLY A 74 -16.20 38.90 16.04
N ALA A 75 -16.71 38.40 14.92
CA ALA A 75 -17.38 37.09 14.89
C ALA A 75 -16.46 35.92 15.28
N GLN A 76 -15.13 36.04 15.19
CA GLN A 76 -14.22 34.99 15.62
C GLN A 76 -14.18 34.83 17.15
N GLY A 77 -14.57 35.87 17.90
CA GLY A 77 -14.58 35.86 19.36
C GLY A 77 -15.55 34.88 20.01
N ILE A 78 -16.46 34.25 19.24
CA ILE A 78 -17.33 33.17 19.73
C ILE A 78 -16.60 31.82 19.84
N ARG A 79 -15.45 31.69 19.17
CA ARG A 79 -14.66 30.46 19.18
C ARG A 79 -13.89 30.37 20.49
N GLU A 80 -13.83 29.16 21.02
CA GLU A 80 -13.00 28.91 22.18
C GLU A 80 -11.54 28.78 21.76
N GLY A 81 -10.66 29.56 22.38
CA GLY A 81 -9.22 29.45 22.14
C GLY A 81 -8.66 28.12 22.64
N GLU A 82 -7.45 27.77 22.19
CA GLU A 82 -6.75 26.61 22.71
C GLU A 82 -6.58 26.72 24.22
N ARG A 83 -7.15 25.75 24.94
CA ARG A 83 -6.95 25.65 26.38
C ARG A 83 -5.53 25.16 26.60
N SER A 84 -4.82 25.74 27.56
CA SER A 84 -3.58 25.15 28.06
C SER A 84 -3.93 23.77 28.64
N GLY A 85 -3.68 22.72 27.85
CA GLY A 85 -3.84 21.36 28.30
C GLY A 85 -2.89 21.05 29.46
N ARG A 86 -3.00 19.84 30.01
CA ARG A 86 -2.02 19.37 30.98
C ARG A 86 -0.62 19.47 30.36
N PRO A 87 0.38 20.05 31.07
CA PRO A 87 1.76 20.06 30.58
C PRO A 87 2.22 18.65 30.21
N PRO A 88 2.90 18.48 29.06
CA PRO A 88 3.38 17.17 28.63
C PRO A 88 4.38 16.63 29.66
N ARG A 89 4.13 15.41 30.17
CA ARG A 89 5.03 14.74 31.11
C ARG A 89 6.33 14.25 30.47
N ILE A 90 6.35 14.11 29.15
CA ILE A 90 7.52 13.69 28.36
C ILE A 90 7.97 14.89 27.55
N THR A 91 9.21 15.30 27.77
CA THR A 91 9.82 16.42 27.06
C THR A 91 9.96 16.11 25.57
N HIS A 92 10.11 17.15 24.75
CA HIS A 92 10.34 16.97 23.33
C HIS A 92 11.61 16.14 23.06
N GLU A 93 12.69 16.41 23.79
CA GLU A 93 13.94 15.66 23.74
C GLU A 93 13.73 14.16 24.03
N ALA A 94 13.03 13.83 25.11
CA ALA A 94 12.76 12.43 25.45
C ALA A 94 11.92 11.73 24.36
N ARG A 95 11.05 12.45 23.65
CA ARG A 95 10.32 11.88 22.49
C ARG A 95 11.26 11.57 21.33
N LEU A 96 12.23 12.44 21.04
CA LEU A 96 13.22 12.19 19.99
C LEU A 96 14.13 11.01 20.34
N GLN A 97 14.56 10.93 21.61
CA GLN A 97 15.35 9.79 22.09
C GLN A 97 14.55 8.48 22.01
N LEU A 98 13.25 8.49 22.34
CA LEU A 98 12.37 7.33 22.16
C LEU A 98 12.24 6.90 20.69
N VAL A 99 12.21 7.87 19.77
CA VAL A 99 12.21 7.60 18.32
C VAL A 99 13.56 7.01 17.89
N ALA A 100 14.67 7.57 18.36
CA ALA A 100 16.01 7.05 18.06
C ALA A 100 16.17 5.61 18.54
N LEU A 101 15.76 5.30 19.78
CA LEU A 101 15.76 3.94 20.33
C LEU A 101 14.95 2.96 19.48
N ALA A 102 13.85 3.41 18.89
CA ALA A 102 13.01 2.61 18.02
C ALA A 102 13.63 2.35 16.64
N CYS A 103 14.56 3.21 16.20
CA CYS A 103 15.30 3.09 14.94
C CYS A 103 16.65 2.38 15.11
N GLU A 104 17.14 2.21 16.33
CA GLU A 104 18.36 1.46 16.62
C GLU A 104 18.17 -0.03 16.37
N THR A 105 19.10 -0.62 15.61
CA THR A 105 19.22 -2.08 15.46
C THR A 105 19.38 -2.72 16.83
N GLN A 106 18.49 -3.65 17.18
CA GLN A 106 18.54 -4.34 18.47
C GLN A 106 19.69 -5.36 18.51
N GLU A 107 19.82 -6.20 17.50
CA GLU A 107 20.95 -7.13 17.34
C GLU A 107 21.49 -7.05 15.90
N PRO A 108 22.78 -6.70 15.70
CA PRO A 108 23.37 -6.57 14.36
C PRO A 108 23.25 -7.83 13.51
N GLU A 109 23.29 -9.00 14.14
CA GLU A 109 23.25 -10.31 13.46
C GLU A 109 21.98 -11.11 13.76
N GLY A 110 21.01 -10.50 14.43
CA GLY A 110 19.83 -11.19 14.97
C GLY A 110 18.54 -10.42 14.75
N ARG A 111 17.78 -10.25 15.83
CA ARG A 111 16.52 -9.50 15.75
C ARG A 111 16.82 -8.01 15.60
N VAL A 112 16.58 -7.48 14.40
CA VAL A 112 16.81 -6.05 14.12
C VAL A 112 15.71 -5.16 14.69
N THR A 113 14.46 -5.65 14.76
CA THR A 113 13.28 -4.83 15.09
C THR A 113 12.79 -5.02 16.53
N PRO A 114 12.83 -3.96 17.37
CA PRO A 114 12.34 -4.03 18.74
C PRO A 114 10.81 -4.02 18.83
N THR A 115 10.27 -4.73 19.82
CA THR A 115 8.90 -4.55 20.31
C THR A 115 8.76 -3.20 21.03
N LEU A 116 7.51 -2.77 21.19
CA LEU A 116 7.21 -1.60 22.01
C LEU A 116 7.63 -1.79 23.48
N ASP A 117 7.54 -3.01 24.01
CA ASP A 117 7.92 -3.29 25.40
C ASP A 117 9.44 -3.24 25.61
N GLU A 118 10.21 -3.71 24.63
CA GLU A 118 11.67 -3.55 24.62
C GLU A 118 12.08 -2.07 24.50
N ILE A 119 11.37 -1.26 23.71
CA ILE A 119 11.61 0.20 23.65
C ILE A 119 11.30 0.86 24.99
N VAL A 120 10.21 0.47 25.67
CA VAL A 120 9.89 0.95 27.03
C VAL A 120 11.00 0.60 28.00
N ALA A 121 11.43 -0.67 28.03
CA ALA A 121 12.47 -1.15 28.94
C ALA A 121 13.78 -0.38 28.73
N ARG A 122 14.23 -0.24 27.48
CA ARG A 122 15.45 0.50 27.12
C ARG A 122 15.36 1.98 27.44
N ALA A 123 14.19 2.59 27.28
CA ALA A 123 14.01 4.00 27.60
C ALA A 123 14.10 4.27 29.11
N VAL A 124 13.63 3.35 29.93
CA VAL A 124 13.77 3.42 31.39
C VAL A 124 15.22 3.11 31.81
N GLU A 125 15.80 2.04 31.27
CA GLU A 125 17.18 1.62 31.54
C GLU A 125 18.20 2.72 31.19
N ARG A 126 18.06 3.37 30.03
CA ARG A 126 18.93 4.47 29.60
C ARG A 126 18.58 5.82 30.22
N GLY A 127 17.63 5.88 31.13
CA GLY A 127 17.25 7.12 31.83
C GLY A 127 16.56 8.17 30.96
N VAL A 128 16.10 7.82 29.75
CA VAL A 128 15.37 8.72 28.83
C VAL A 128 14.06 9.20 29.49
N VAL A 129 13.40 8.31 30.22
CA VAL A 129 12.17 8.58 30.97
C VAL A 129 12.14 7.72 32.24
N GLY A 130 11.66 8.27 33.36
CA GLY A 130 11.52 7.48 34.60
C GLY A 130 10.39 6.44 34.54
N GLN A 131 9.32 6.73 33.80
CA GLN A 131 8.22 5.80 33.55
C GLN A 131 7.52 6.15 32.25
N ILE A 132 7.20 5.14 31.43
CA ILE A 132 6.36 5.30 30.26
C ILE A 132 5.57 4.03 29.99
N SER A 133 4.33 4.19 29.52
CA SER A 133 3.51 3.04 29.11
C SER A 133 3.77 2.68 27.64
N ARG A 134 3.59 1.40 27.32
CA ARG A 134 3.63 0.87 25.95
C ARG A 134 2.76 1.68 24.97
N SER A 135 1.54 2.03 25.37
CA SER A 135 0.61 2.80 24.54
C SER A 135 1.09 4.25 24.30
N GLN A 136 1.87 4.81 25.22
CA GLN A 136 2.46 6.13 25.06
C GLN A 136 3.64 6.12 24.10
N VAL A 137 4.51 5.10 24.18
CA VAL A 137 5.55 4.87 23.17
C VAL A 137 4.91 4.70 21.79
N GLN A 138 3.87 3.87 21.66
CA GLN A 138 3.15 3.69 20.40
C GLN A 138 2.64 5.01 19.82
N ARG A 139 2.00 5.86 20.64
CA ARG A 139 1.52 7.19 20.20
C ARG A 139 2.65 8.11 19.78
N ILE A 140 3.80 8.07 20.46
CA ILE A 140 4.98 8.87 20.10
C ILE A 140 5.51 8.45 18.74
N LEU A 141 5.70 7.14 18.53
CA LEU A 141 6.19 6.60 17.25
C LEU A 141 5.22 6.87 16.11
N GLN A 142 3.92 6.70 16.33
CA GLN A 142 2.88 7.03 15.35
C GLN A 142 2.90 8.52 14.96
N ALA A 143 3.10 9.43 15.93
CA ALA A 143 3.20 10.85 15.66
C ALA A 143 4.44 11.22 14.82
N GLY A 144 5.51 10.41 14.88
CA GLY A 144 6.70 10.54 14.03
C GLY A 144 6.68 9.68 12.77
N ASP A 145 5.56 9.01 12.47
CA ASP A 145 5.40 7.98 11.42
C ASP A 145 6.47 6.86 11.44
N VAL A 146 6.99 6.56 12.63
CA VAL A 146 7.97 5.48 12.83
C VAL A 146 7.25 4.18 13.18
N ARG A 147 7.53 3.11 12.44
CA ARG A 147 6.92 1.78 12.62
C ARG A 147 8.01 0.71 12.56
N PRO A 148 8.75 0.47 13.66
CA PRO A 148 9.94 -0.40 13.64
C PRO A 148 9.64 -1.83 13.18
N HIS A 149 8.45 -2.35 13.51
CA HIS A 149 7.99 -3.67 13.11
C HIS A 149 7.64 -3.79 11.61
N ARG A 150 7.57 -2.68 10.86
CA ARG A 150 7.33 -2.71 9.41
C ARG A 150 8.66 -2.78 8.69
N VAL A 151 9.10 -4.00 8.43
CA VAL A 151 10.26 -4.26 7.59
C VAL A 151 9.82 -4.31 6.13
N GLN A 152 10.46 -3.50 5.30
CA GLN A 152 10.34 -3.59 3.85
C GLN A 152 11.63 -4.20 3.31
N GLN A 153 11.50 -5.22 2.45
CA GLN A 153 12.64 -5.73 1.71
C GLN A 153 13.10 -4.63 0.73
N TRP A 154 14.38 -4.28 0.81
CA TRP A 154 15.03 -3.36 -0.12
C TRP A 154 15.86 -4.16 -1.11
N LEU A 155 15.65 -3.90 -2.39
CA LEU A 155 16.42 -4.53 -3.45
C LEU A 155 17.57 -3.62 -3.86
N HIS A 156 18.81 -4.09 -3.68
CA HIS A 156 19.98 -3.49 -4.31
C HIS A 156 20.46 -4.41 -5.43
N SER A 157 20.45 -3.91 -6.67
CA SER A 157 20.99 -4.66 -7.81
C SER A 157 22.44 -4.23 -8.07
N PRO A 158 23.40 -5.18 -8.13
CA PRO A 158 24.79 -4.88 -8.48
C PRO A 158 25.00 -4.77 -10.01
N ASP A 159 23.95 -4.87 -10.83
CA ASP A 159 24.07 -4.86 -12.29
C ASP A 159 24.49 -3.47 -12.81
N PRO A 160 25.68 -3.32 -13.43
CA PRO A 160 26.15 -2.02 -13.94
C PRO A 160 25.20 -1.43 -15.00
N SER A 161 24.52 -2.30 -15.76
CA SER A 161 23.58 -1.93 -16.82
C SER A 161 22.12 -1.98 -16.35
N PHE A 162 21.87 -1.93 -15.04
CA PHE A 162 20.52 -2.05 -14.46
C PHE A 162 19.50 -1.15 -15.14
N ARG A 163 19.74 0.16 -15.19
CA ARG A 163 18.79 1.13 -15.74
C ARG A 163 18.57 0.93 -17.24
N GLU A 164 19.62 0.61 -17.98
CA GLU A 164 19.57 0.37 -19.41
C GLU A 164 18.68 -0.83 -19.75
N LYS A 165 18.93 -1.98 -19.10
CA LYS A 165 18.14 -3.21 -19.27
C LYS A 165 16.68 -2.99 -18.89
N VAL A 166 16.42 -2.34 -17.74
CA VAL A 166 15.05 -2.00 -17.30
C VAL A 166 14.34 -1.14 -18.33
N ASN A 167 15.00 -0.10 -18.84
CA ASN A 167 14.41 0.82 -19.82
C ASN A 167 14.16 0.11 -21.16
N GLY A 168 15.06 -0.78 -21.60
CA GLY A 168 14.89 -1.62 -22.78
C GLY A 168 13.64 -2.50 -22.69
N ILE A 169 13.47 -3.21 -21.56
CA ILE A 169 12.28 -4.04 -21.32
C ILE A 169 11.00 -3.18 -21.25
N CYS A 170 11.04 -2.06 -20.53
CA CYS A 170 9.89 -1.15 -20.45
C CYS A 170 9.47 -0.60 -21.82
N LYS A 171 10.44 -0.36 -22.73
CA LYS A 171 10.16 0.07 -24.11
C LYS A 171 9.41 -1.01 -24.88
N LEU A 172 9.83 -2.28 -24.76
CA LEU A 172 9.13 -3.41 -25.37
C LEU A 172 7.71 -3.55 -24.83
N TYR A 173 7.54 -3.53 -23.50
CA TYR A 173 6.22 -3.62 -22.86
C TYR A 173 5.28 -2.47 -23.23
N ARG A 174 5.83 -1.28 -23.51
CA ARG A 174 5.03 -0.14 -23.99
C ARG A 174 4.56 -0.34 -25.42
N LYS A 175 5.41 -0.88 -26.29
CA LYS A 175 5.12 -1.05 -27.70
C LYS A 175 5.99 -2.14 -28.32
N ALA A 176 5.36 -3.20 -28.80
CA ALA A 176 6.01 -4.21 -29.61
C ALA A 176 6.61 -3.60 -30.90
N PRO A 177 7.77 -4.08 -31.35
CA PRO A 177 8.25 -3.84 -32.71
C PRO A 177 7.25 -4.32 -33.78
N ARG A 178 7.43 -3.86 -35.03
CA ARG A 178 6.56 -4.26 -36.14
C ARG A 178 6.68 -5.76 -36.40
N ASN A 179 5.55 -6.42 -36.66
CA ASN A 179 5.46 -7.88 -36.89
C ASN A 179 6.14 -8.72 -35.78
N ALA A 180 6.06 -8.23 -34.54
CA ALA A 180 6.70 -8.87 -33.40
C ALA A 180 5.70 -9.14 -32.27
N VAL A 181 6.05 -10.12 -31.43
CA VAL A 181 5.36 -10.40 -30.17
C VAL A 181 6.38 -10.24 -29.03
N VAL A 182 5.91 -9.79 -27.86
CA VAL A 182 6.75 -9.66 -26.67
C VAL A 182 6.22 -10.62 -25.62
N LEU A 183 7.01 -11.67 -25.31
CA LEU A 183 6.65 -12.70 -24.36
C LEU A 183 7.47 -12.53 -23.08
N SER A 184 6.80 -12.43 -21.95
CA SER A 184 7.39 -12.57 -20.64
C SER A 184 7.26 -14.03 -20.23
N ILE A 185 8.38 -14.74 -20.11
CA ILE A 185 8.42 -16.18 -19.90
C ILE A 185 9.13 -16.47 -18.58
N ASP A 186 8.65 -17.46 -17.83
CA ASP A 186 9.29 -17.94 -16.60
C ASP A 186 8.68 -19.29 -16.18
N GLU A 187 9.28 -19.95 -15.20
CA GLU A 187 8.83 -21.23 -14.65
C GLU A 187 8.53 -21.14 -13.16
N LYS A 188 7.29 -21.48 -12.79
CA LYS A 188 6.92 -21.67 -11.40
C LYS A 188 7.16 -23.13 -10.99
N THR A 189 8.19 -23.35 -10.20
CA THR A 189 8.61 -24.69 -9.74
C THR A 189 8.01 -25.08 -8.39
N GLY A 190 8.09 -26.37 -8.08
CA GLY A 190 7.76 -26.88 -6.73
C GLY A 190 6.30 -26.67 -6.33
N ILE A 191 5.38 -26.60 -7.28
CA ILE A 191 3.95 -26.42 -7.00
C ILE A 191 3.44 -27.70 -6.36
N GLN A 192 3.25 -27.67 -5.04
CA GLN A 192 2.79 -28.82 -4.27
C GLN A 192 1.28 -29.08 -4.50
N ALA A 193 0.93 -30.30 -4.90
CA ALA A 193 -0.44 -30.80 -4.81
C ALA A 193 -0.75 -31.15 -3.35
N VAL A 194 -1.67 -30.39 -2.74
CA VAL A 194 -2.04 -30.51 -1.33
C VAL A 194 -3.53 -30.77 -1.20
N GLU A 195 -3.88 -31.90 -0.63
CA GLU A 195 -5.26 -32.26 -0.29
C GLU A 195 -5.54 -31.97 1.19
N ARG A 196 -6.76 -31.55 1.51
CA ARG A 196 -7.25 -31.42 2.90
C ARG A 196 -7.86 -32.75 3.33
N LYS A 197 -7.39 -33.28 4.47
CA LYS A 197 -7.82 -34.60 4.97
C LYS A 197 -9.32 -34.66 5.29
N HIS A 198 -9.90 -33.54 5.69
CA HIS A 198 -11.33 -33.42 5.98
C HIS A 198 -11.95 -32.21 5.26
N PRO A 199 -13.27 -32.24 4.98
CA PRO A 199 -13.99 -31.12 4.39
C PRO A 199 -13.90 -29.85 5.24
N GLY A 200 -13.77 -28.70 4.57
CA GLY A 200 -13.88 -27.39 5.21
C GLY A 200 -15.31 -27.07 5.65
N ARG A 201 -15.48 -25.92 6.32
CA ARG A 201 -16.80 -25.36 6.62
C ARG A 201 -16.99 -24.03 5.90
N GLU A 202 -18.14 -23.88 5.26
CA GLU A 202 -18.53 -22.65 4.58
C GLU A 202 -18.73 -21.49 5.57
N PRO A 203 -18.48 -20.24 5.13
CA PRO A 203 -18.74 -19.06 5.94
C PRO A 203 -20.24 -18.84 6.16
N ALA A 204 -20.61 -18.20 7.27
CA ALA A 204 -21.97 -17.79 7.60
C ALA A 204 -21.94 -16.46 8.39
N PRO A 205 -23.07 -15.75 8.61
CA PRO A 205 -23.07 -14.55 9.46
C PRO A 205 -22.40 -14.81 10.82
N GLY A 206 -21.37 -14.03 11.14
CA GLY A 206 -20.55 -14.20 12.35
C GLY A 206 -19.58 -15.39 12.35
N ARG A 207 -19.49 -16.16 11.26
CA ARG A 207 -18.60 -17.33 11.14
C ARG A 207 -17.73 -17.25 9.90
N LEU A 208 -16.41 -17.23 10.13
CA LEU A 208 -15.42 -17.32 9.06
C LEU A 208 -15.43 -18.71 8.42
N ARG A 209 -15.02 -18.78 7.15
CA ARG A 209 -14.69 -20.04 6.47
C ARG A 209 -13.63 -20.78 7.30
N ARG A 210 -13.85 -22.07 7.58
CA ARG A 210 -12.87 -22.91 8.26
C ARG A 210 -12.25 -23.89 7.27
N ARG A 211 -10.94 -24.05 7.36
CA ARG A 211 -10.16 -24.98 6.54
C ARG A 211 -9.46 -25.97 7.45
N GLU A 212 -9.46 -27.23 7.04
CA GLU A 212 -8.74 -28.26 7.77
C GLU A 212 -7.24 -27.96 7.81
N PHE A 213 -6.66 -28.08 9.01
CA PHE A 213 -5.25 -27.85 9.25
C PHE A 213 -4.43 -28.99 8.67
N GLU A 214 -4.87 -30.24 8.88
CA GLU A 214 -4.20 -31.44 8.35
C GLU A 214 -4.27 -31.51 6.83
N TYR A 215 -3.20 -32.03 6.23
CA TYR A 215 -3.07 -32.12 4.78
C TYR A 215 -2.28 -33.34 4.34
N ILE A 216 -2.55 -33.80 3.12
CA ILE A 216 -1.85 -34.88 2.43
C ILE A 216 -1.07 -34.26 1.26
N ARG A 217 0.19 -34.68 1.07
CA ARG A 217 1.06 -34.23 -0.02
C ARG A 217 1.10 -35.28 -1.12
N HIS A 218 0.73 -34.89 -2.33
CA HIS A 218 0.66 -35.78 -3.50
C HIS A 218 1.84 -35.65 -4.47
N GLY A 219 2.86 -34.88 -4.09
CA GLY A 219 3.99 -34.53 -4.96
C GLY A 219 3.92 -33.09 -5.50
N THR A 220 4.88 -32.75 -6.35
CA THR A 220 5.07 -31.41 -6.90
C THR A 220 5.02 -31.43 -8.42
N GLN A 221 4.71 -30.27 -9.01
CA GLN A 221 4.79 -30.02 -10.44
C GLN A 221 5.51 -28.70 -10.72
N ALA A 222 6.04 -28.57 -11.93
CA ALA A 222 6.51 -27.32 -12.50
C ALA A 222 5.49 -26.80 -13.52
N LEU A 223 5.40 -25.47 -13.64
CA LEU A 223 4.58 -24.79 -14.63
C LEU A 223 5.47 -23.81 -15.41
N ILE A 224 5.66 -24.07 -16.69
CA ILE A 224 6.33 -23.16 -17.62
C ILE A 224 5.25 -22.32 -18.30
N ALA A 225 5.41 -21.01 -18.35
CA ALA A 225 4.41 -20.13 -18.96
C ALA A 225 5.04 -18.97 -19.71
N ALA A 226 4.41 -18.59 -20.82
CA ALA A 226 4.72 -17.45 -21.67
C ALA A 226 3.51 -16.53 -21.76
N LEU A 227 3.63 -15.33 -21.21
CA LEU A 227 2.63 -14.27 -21.26
C LEU A 227 2.95 -13.33 -22.42
N ASP A 228 2.04 -13.22 -23.38
CA ASP A 228 2.05 -12.10 -24.32
C ASP A 228 1.60 -10.84 -23.58
N VAL A 229 2.52 -9.90 -23.40
CA VAL A 229 2.30 -8.70 -22.58
C VAL A 229 1.33 -7.71 -23.21
N HIS A 230 1.07 -7.81 -24.53
CA HIS A 230 0.22 -6.88 -25.26
C HIS A 230 -1.20 -7.40 -25.49
N THR A 231 -1.41 -8.71 -25.40
CA THR A 231 -2.76 -9.31 -25.48
C THR A 231 -3.23 -9.82 -24.12
N GLY A 232 -2.31 -10.15 -23.22
CA GLY A 232 -2.57 -10.83 -21.96
C GLY A 232 -2.80 -12.34 -22.11
N GLN A 233 -2.67 -12.89 -23.33
CA GLN A 233 -2.78 -14.32 -23.56
C GLN A 233 -1.57 -15.06 -22.97
N VAL A 234 -1.81 -16.28 -22.50
CA VAL A 234 -0.79 -17.12 -21.90
C VAL A 234 -0.75 -18.49 -22.59
N LEU A 235 0.44 -18.86 -23.04
CA LEU A 235 0.76 -20.25 -23.36
C LEU A 235 1.41 -20.86 -22.11
N ALA A 236 0.90 -21.98 -21.61
CA ALA A 236 1.45 -22.61 -20.41
C ALA A 236 1.47 -24.14 -20.53
N GLU A 237 2.37 -24.76 -19.76
CA GLU A 237 2.57 -26.20 -19.73
C GLU A 237 2.98 -26.69 -18.35
N CYS A 238 2.28 -27.69 -17.84
CA CYS A 238 2.67 -28.40 -16.63
C CYS A 238 3.66 -29.51 -16.96
N ARG A 239 4.75 -29.58 -16.20
CA ARG A 239 5.78 -30.62 -16.26
C ARG A 239 6.01 -31.20 -14.87
N ASP A 240 6.54 -32.42 -14.81
CA ASP A 240 6.86 -33.07 -13.53
C ASP A 240 8.23 -32.62 -13.00
N ARG A 241 9.12 -32.18 -13.90
CA ARG A 241 10.43 -31.62 -13.60
C ARG A 241 10.61 -30.31 -14.36
N ARG A 242 11.71 -29.61 -14.06
CA ARG A 242 12.16 -28.44 -14.80
C ARG A 242 13.59 -28.69 -15.24
N THR A 243 13.75 -29.29 -16.41
CA THR A 243 15.05 -29.45 -17.06
C THR A 243 15.23 -28.45 -18.20
N GLN A 244 16.46 -28.35 -18.72
CA GLN A 244 16.73 -27.52 -19.88
C GLN A 244 16.01 -28.03 -21.13
N GLU A 245 15.88 -29.36 -21.26
CA GLU A 245 15.13 -30.02 -22.33
C GLU A 245 13.63 -29.68 -22.26
N ASP A 246 13.03 -29.66 -21.06
CA ASP A 246 11.64 -29.26 -20.87
C ASP A 246 11.40 -27.82 -21.35
N LEU A 247 12.33 -26.91 -21.05
CA LEU A 247 12.23 -25.51 -21.46
C LEU A 247 12.44 -25.36 -22.97
N VAL A 248 13.39 -26.08 -23.58
CA VAL A 248 13.56 -26.08 -25.04
C VAL A 248 12.29 -26.59 -25.72
N ALA A 249 11.71 -27.70 -25.25
CA ALA A 249 10.46 -28.24 -25.79
C ALA A 249 9.29 -27.24 -25.67
N PHE A 250 9.21 -26.50 -24.56
CA PHE A 250 8.25 -25.42 -24.41
C PHE A 250 8.49 -24.28 -25.43
N MET A 251 9.75 -23.90 -25.66
CA MET A 251 10.11 -22.89 -26.64
C MET A 251 9.81 -23.32 -28.09
N GLU A 252 9.87 -24.62 -28.41
CA GLU A 252 9.38 -25.14 -29.71
C GLU A 252 7.86 -24.97 -29.88
N ARG A 253 7.11 -25.08 -28.79
CA ARG A 253 5.66 -24.79 -28.81
C ARG A 253 5.40 -23.30 -28.97
N VAL A 254 6.18 -22.44 -28.32
CA VAL A 254 6.15 -20.99 -28.55
C VAL A 254 6.43 -20.67 -30.01
N ALA A 255 7.45 -21.31 -30.59
CA ALA A 255 7.82 -21.14 -31.98
C ALA A 255 6.66 -21.48 -32.93
N SER A 256 5.99 -22.60 -32.68
CA SER A 256 4.81 -23.06 -33.44
C SER A 256 3.59 -22.14 -33.26
N ALA A 257 3.41 -21.55 -32.08
CA ALA A 257 2.28 -20.66 -31.79
C ALA A 257 2.38 -19.29 -32.48
N TYR A 258 3.60 -18.85 -32.83
CA TYR A 258 3.86 -17.55 -33.46
C TYR A 258 4.68 -17.71 -34.75
N PRO A 259 4.12 -18.32 -35.81
CA PRO A 259 4.82 -18.50 -37.07
C PRO A 259 5.04 -17.15 -37.78
N GLY A 260 6.21 -16.97 -38.39
CA GLY A 260 6.54 -15.78 -39.20
C GLY A 260 6.67 -14.45 -38.45
N LYS A 261 6.63 -14.47 -37.10
CA LYS A 261 6.79 -13.28 -36.25
C LYS A 261 8.16 -13.25 -35.60
N GLN A 262 8.66 -12.03 -35.38
CA GLN A 262 9.79 -11.78 -34.48
C GLN A 262 9.32 -11.99 -33.03
N VAL A 263 10.07 -12.73 -32.22
CA VAL A 263 9.67 -13.08 -30.85
C VAL A 263 10.66 -12.48 -29.87
N HIS A 264 10.25 -11.45 -29.15
CA HIS A 264 11.05 -10.85 -28.08
C HIS A 264 10.73 -11.55 -26.76
N VAL A 265 11.68 -12.32 -26.24
CA VAL A 265 11.54 -13.06 -24.99
C VAL A 265 12.17 -12.26 -23.86
N VAL A 266 11.39 -11.98 -22.81
CA VAL A 266 11.89 -11.42 -21.56
C VAL A 266 12.04 -12.54 -20.54
N TRP A 267 13.26 -12.71 -20.03
CA TRP A 267 13.63 -13.75 -19.06
C TRP A 267 14.34 -13.17 -17.83
N ASP A 268 14.30 -13.90 -16.73
CA ASP A 268 15.19 -13.68 -15.59
C ASP A 268 16.59 -14.26 -15.85
N ASN A 269 17.56 -14.01 -14.95
CA ASN A 269 18.96 -14.43 -15.12
C ASN A 269 19.26 -15.86 -14.62
N LEU A 270 18.27 -16.73 -14.65
CA LEU A 270 18.44 -18.11 -14.22
C LEU A 270 19.41 -18.89 -15.13
N ASN A 271 20.21 -19.79 -14.57
CA ASN A 271 21.28 -20.50 -15.30
C ASN A 271 20.78 -21.22 -16.57
N THR A 272 19.57 -21.79 -16.56
CA THR A 272 18.96 -22.45 -17.73
C THR A 272 18.59 -21.47 -18.84
N HIS A 273 18.30 -20.21 -18.51
CA HIS A 273 18.07 -19.12 -19.47
C HIS A 273 19.39 -18.60 -20.07
N CYS A 274 20.50 -18.75 -19.36
CA CYS A 274 21.83 -18.28 -19.76
C CYS A 274 22.67 -19.33 -20.52
N ALA A 275 22.12 -20.51 -20.85
CA ALA A 275 22.79 -21.55 -21.63
C ALA A 275 22.96 -21.13 -23.11
N GLN A 276 23.88 -20.21 -23.35
CA GLN A 276 24.00 -19.45 -24.61
C GLN A 276 24.10 -20.35 -25.84
N ALA A 277 24.87 -21.44 -25.78
CA ALA A 277 25.02 -22.37 -26.89
C ALA A 277 23.68 -23.01 -27.33
N VAL A 278 22.81 -23.34 -26.36
CA VAL A 278 21.51 -23.95 -26.64
C VAL A 278 20.55 -22.95 -27.25
N TRP A 279 20.52 -21.71 -26.73
CA TRP A 279 19.65 -20.67 -27.27
C TRP A 279 20.11 -20.14 -28.63
N GLN A 280 21.42 -20.13 -28.89
CA GLN A 280 21.98 -19.85 -30.21
C GLN A 280 21.58 -20.95 -31.22
N ALA A 281 21.75 -22.22 -30.87
CA ALA A 281 21.37 -23.34 -31.73
C ALA A 281 19.85 -23.38 -31.96
N PHE A 282 19.05 -23.12 -30.93
CA PHE A 282 17.59 -22.98 -31.05
C PHE A 282 17.24 -21.84 -32.01
N ASN A 283 17.79 -20.64 -31.82
CA ASN A 283 17.45 -19.49 -32.64
C ASN A 283 17.88 -19.67 -34.11
N ALA A 284 19.03 -20.32 -34.35
CA ALA A 284 19.50 -20.66 -35.69
C ALA A 284 18.52 -21.58 -36.44
N ARG A 285 17.87 -22.53 -35.75
CA ARG A 285 16.83 -23.40 -36.33
C ARG A 285 15.52 -22.67 -36.64
N HIS A 286 15.35 -21.45 -36.11
CA HIS A 286 14.15 -20.63 -36.24
C HIS A 286 14.46 -19.30 -36.97
N ASP A 287 15.39 -19.32 -37.92
CA ASP A 287 15.75 -18.19 -38.79
C ASP A 287 16.19 -16.91 -38.03
N GLY A 288 16.73 -17.07 -36.82
CA GLY A 288 17.21 -15.94 -36.01
C GLY A 288 16.10 -15.02 -35.48
N ARG A 289 14.83 -15.45 -35.51
CA ARG A 289 13.68 -14.58 -35.17
C ARG A 289 13.44 -14.37 -33.68
N PHE A 290 14.16 -15.07 -32.80
CA PHE A 290 14.06 -14.90 -31.34
C PHE A 290 15.09 -13.89 -30.83
N HIS A 291 14.62 -12.94 -30.02
CA HIS A 291 15.42 -11.89 -29.39
C HIS A 291 15.29 -12.02 -27.88
N PHE A 292 16.36 -12.38 -27.18
CA PHE A 292 16.34 -12.60 -25.73
C PHE A 292 16.74 -11.34 -24.98
N HIS A 293 15.90 -10.92 -24.02
CA HIS A 293 16.06 -9.74 -23.17
C HIS A 293 16.07 -10.18 -21.71
N PHE A 294 17.23 -10.11 -21.06
CA PHE A 294 17.36 -10.54 -19.67
C PHE A 294 17.07 -9.37 -18.72
N THR A 295 16.26 -9.61 -17.68
CA THR A 295 16.11 -8.66 -16.58
C THR A 295 17.46 -8.38 -15.93
N PRO A 296 17.68 -7.23 -15.27
CA PRO A 296 18.89 -7.03 -14.48
C PRO A 296 19.05 -8.05 -13.33
N LEU A 297 20.27 -8.18 -12.81
CA LEU A 297 20.51 -8.99 -11.61
C LEU A 297 19.59 -8.56 -10.47
N HIS A 298 18.98 -9.54 -9.80
CA HIS A 298 17.98 -9.36 -8.74
C HIS A 298 16.71 -8.59 -9.14
N ALA A 299 16.46 -8.32 -10.41
CA ALA A 299 15.32 -7.50 -10.87
C ALA A 299 14.17 -8.33 -11.48
N SER A 300 13.90 -9.52 -10.96
CA SER A 300 12.80 -10.39 -11.45
C SER A 300 11.43 -9.73 -11.37
N TRP A 301 11.26 -8.71 -10.50
CA TRP A 301 10.05 -7.89 -10.43
C TRP A 301 9.69 -7.19 -11.76
N VAL A 302 10.65 -7.04 -12.68
CA VAL A 302 10.42 -6.49 -14.03
C VAL A 302 9.75 -7.53 -14.94
N ASN A 303 9.86 -8.83 -14.65
CA ASN A 303 9.28 -9.90 -15.46
C ASN A 303 7.75 -9.97 -15.24
N GLN A 304 6.93 -9.48 -16.18
CA GLN A 304 5.47 -9.36 -15.99
C GLN A 304 4.73 -10.68 -15.75
N ILE A 305 5.27 -11.82 -16.18
CA ILE A 305 4.73 -13.16 -15.94
C ILE A 305 4.58 -13.45 -14.44
N GLU A 306 5.38 -12.84 -13.57
CA GLU A 306 5.22 -12.92 -12.12
C GLU A 306 3.85 -12.40 -11.63
N LEU A 307 3.27 -11.39 -12.32
CA LEU A 307 1.91 -10.93 -12.04
C LEU A 307 0.88 -12.03 -12.35
N TRP A 308 1.07 -12.75 -13.45
CA TRP A 308 0.22 -13.86 -13.84
C TRP A 308 0.37 -15.04 -12.87
N PHE A 309 1.60 -15.39 -12.46
CA PHE A 309 1.83 -16.42 -11.45
C PHE A 309 1.22 -16.05 -10.09
N ALA A 310 1.22 -14.77 -9.71
CA ALA A 310 0.52 -14.32 -8.51
C ALA A 310 -1.00 -14.48 -8.64
N HIS A 311 -1.59 -14.21 -9.83
CA HIS A 311 -3.01 -14.47 -10.10
C HIS A 311 -3.32 -15.97 -10.05
N TYR A 312 -2.55 -16.79 -10.76
CA TYR A 312 -2.64 -18.25 -10.74
C TYR A 312 -2.58 -18.80 -9.31
N THR A 313 -1.61 -18.35 -8.52
CA THR A 313 -1.46 -18.76 -7.11
C THR A 313 -2.73 -18.45 -6.31
N ARG A 314 -3.29 -17.25 -6.46
CA ARG A 314 -4.52 -16.86 -5.74
C ARG A 314 -5.76 -17.65 -6.18
N ARG A 315 -5.85 -18.05 -7.46
CA ARG A 315 -7.05 -18.68 -8.03
C ARG A 315 -7.03 -20.21 -8.01
N VAL A 316 -5.85 -20.81 -8.13
CA VAL A 316 -5.70 -22.26 -8.28
C VAL A 316 -5.08 -22.91 -7.04
N LEU A 317 -4.18 -22.21 -6.33
CA LEU A 317 -3.41 -22.81 -5.23
C LEU A 317 -3.93 -22.38 -3.85
N ARG A 318 -4.20 -21.09 -3.68
CA ARG A 318 -4.53 -20.50 -2.39
C ARG A 318 -5.90 -21.02 -1.92
N HIS A 319 -5.91 -21.64 -0.74
CA HIS A 319 -7.09 -22.27 -0.14
C HIS A 319 -7.71 -23.42 -0.94
N ALA A 320 -7.03 -23.94 -1.97
CA ALA A 320 -7.47 -25.09 -2.74
C ALA A 320 -7.15 -26.43 -2.04
N SER A 321 -7.75 -27.50 -2.55
CA SER A 321 -7.48 -28.90 -2.20
C SER A 321 -7.32 -29.69 -3.49
N HIS A 322 -6.14 -30.27 -3.71
CA HIS A 322 -5.77 -31.03 -4.90
C HIS A 322 -5.44 -32.46 -4.49
N THR A 323 -6.27 -33.40 -4.91
CA THR A 323 -6.23 -34.84 -4.55
C THR A 323 -5.14 -35.64 -5.29
N SER A 324 -4.48 -35.03 -6.27
CA SER A 324 -3.34 -35.61 -6.97
C SER A 324 -2.61 -34.52 -7.79
N THR A 325 -1.43 -34.85 -8.31
CA THR A 325 -0.75 -34.01 -9.32
C THR A 325 -1.53 -33.92 -10.62
N ALA A 326 -2.26 -34.97 -11.01
CA ALA A 326 -3.12 -34.95 -12.20
C ALA A 326 -4.29 -33.97 -12.01
N HIS A 327 -4.93 -33.96 -10.85
CA HIS A 327 -5.99 -33.01 -10.53
C HIS A 327 -5.47 -31.57 -10.51
N LEU A 328 -4.29 -31.32 -9.93
CA LEU A 328 -3.64 -30.00 -9.99
C LEU A 328 -3.38 -29.54 -11.44
N ARG A 329 -2.88 -30.44 -12.29
CA ARG A 329 -2.63 -30.18 -13.72
C ARG A 329 -3.92 -29.80 -14.44
N GLU A 330 -4.98 -30.59 -14.26
CA GLU A 330 -6.29 -30.31 -14.87
C GLU A 330 -6.82 -28.93 -14.46
N ARG A 331 -6.76 -28.59 -13.16
CA ARG A 331 -7.19 -27.28 -12.64
C ARG A 331 -6.36 -26.14 -13.20
N THR A 332 -5.06 -26.37 -13.42
CA THR A 332 -4.16 -25.40 -14.03
C THR A 332 -4.53 -25.14 -15.49
N GLU A 333 -4.74 -26.19 -16.27
CA GLU A 333 -5.14 -26.08 -17.68
C GLU A 333 -6.52 -25.43 -17.84
N GLN A 334 -7.49 -25.78 -16.99
CA GLN A 334 -8.79 -25.12 -16.94
C GLN A 334 -8.65 -23.62 -16.65
N PHE A 335 -7.79 -23.25 -15.70
CA PHE A 335 -7.51 -21.85 -15.39
C PHE A 335 -6.88 -21.11 -16.57
N VAL A 336 -5.90 -21.70 -17.26
CA VAL A 336 -5.26 -21.11 -18.44
C VAL A 336 -6.28 -20.88 -19.56
N ARG A 337 -7.14 -21.87 -19.85
CA ARG A 337 -8.22 -21.72 -20.84
C ARG A 337 -9.18 -20.59 -20.49
N ALA A 338 -9.65 -20.53 -19.24
CA ALA A 338 -10.57 -19.49 -18.77
C ALA A 338 -9.91 -18.10 -18.78
N HIS A 339 -8.62 -18.01 -18.40
CA HIS A 339 -7.84 -16.77 -18.48
C HIS A 339 -7.75 -16.27 -19.93
N ASN A 340 -7.43 -17.14 -20.88
CA ASN A 340 -7.27 -16.78 -22.29
C ASN A 340 -8.58 -16.32 -22.96
N GLN A 341 -9.73 -16.86 -22.54
CA GLN A 341 -11.04 -16.41 -23.03
C GLN A 341 -11.36 -14.95 -22.66
N ALA A 342 -10.83 -14.47 -21.53
CA ALA A 342 -11.04 -13.10 -21.04
C ALA A 342 -9.72 -12.31 -20.97
N ALA A 343 -8.72 -12.70 -21.78
CA ALA A 343 -7.37 -12.16 -21.72
C ALA A 343 -7.37 -10.65 -21.93
N ARG A 344 -6.67 -9.96 -21.03
CA ARG A 344 -6.39 -8.53 -21.12
C ARG A 344 -4.98 -8.26 -20.64
N PRO A 345 -4.26 -7.30 -21.25
CA PRO A 345 -2.96 -6.88 -20.76
C PRO A 345 -3.01 -6.44 -19.30
N PHE A 346 -1.97 -6.75 -18.54
CA PHE A 346 -1.84 -6.20 -17.20
C PHE A 346 -1.63 -4.69 -17.26
N LYS A 347 -2.27 -3.96 -16.35
CA LYS A 347 -2.05 -2.52 -16.20
C LYS A 347 -0.69 -2.27 -15.55
N TRP A 348 0.33 -2.11 -16.38
CA TRP A 348 1.69 -1.83 -15.95
C TRP A 348 1.92 -0.31 -15.84
N SER A 349 2.19 0.19 -14.62
CA SER A 349 2.36 1.63 -14.37
C SER A 349 3.82 2.10 -14.37
N PHE A 350 4.78 1.18 -14.23
CA PHE A 350 6.19 1.52 -14.16
C PHE A 350 6.76 1.81 -15.56
N ARG A 351 7.33 3.00 -15.75
CA ARG A 351 7.76 3.50 -17.08
C ARG A 351 9.27 3.43 -17.31
N GLY A 352 10.01 2.77 -16.41
CA GLY A 352 11.46 2.83 -16.38
C GLY A 352 11.98 4.04 -15.59
N TYR A 353 13.29 4.21 -15.63
CA TYR A 353 13.96 5.35 -15.02
C TYR A 353 14.09 6.50 -16.02
N PRO A 354 13.86 7.76 -15.62
CA PRO A 354 14.16 8.89 -16.48
C PRO A 354 15.61 8.81 -16.93
N LEU A 355 15.87 9.09 -18.21
CA LEU A 355 17.23 9.25 -18.71
C LEU A 355 17.86 10.37 -17.89
N GLN A 356 18.87 10.05 -17.08
CA GLN A 356 19.72 11.08 -16.52
C GLN A 356 20.52 11.65 -17.69
N THR A 357 20.02 12.74 -18.28
CA THR A 357 20.89 13.64 -19.05
C THR A 357 21.92 14.13 -18.07
N GLY A 358 23.15 13.62 -18.21
CA GLY A 358 24.25 13.94 -17.30
C GLY A 358 24.39 15.46 -17.17
N ALA A 359 24.31 15.93 -15.93
CA ALA A 359 25.00 17.13 -15.51
C ALA A 359 26.00 16.67 -14.46
N SER A 360 27.24 16.53 -14.93
CA SER A 360 28.53 16.49 -14.22
C SER A 360 28.71 15.50 -13.07
#